data_AF-A0A7Y6F527-F1
#
_entry.id   AF-A0A7Y6F527-F1
#
_cell.length_a   1.000
_cell.length_b   1.000
_cell.length_c   1.000
_cell.angle_alpha   90.00
_cell.angle_beta   90.00
_cell.angle_gamma   90.00
#
_symmetry.space_group_name_H-M   'P 1'
#
loop_
_entity.id
_entity.type
_entity.pdbx_description
1 polymer ?
#
loop_
_entity_poly.entity_id
_entity_poly.type
_entity_poly.pdbx_seq_one_letter_code
_entity_poly.pdbx_strand_id
1 'polypeptide(L)'
;MTTTGAPMPAALRATLRTVRHPAQATPCPHCRASAGRSCTTVSGRRTLPAVHHGRIVAHARRVAACGRCDAQPGHPCHDDGATRHDTVHAERHLAAEEVTA
;
A
#
# COMPACT_ATOMS: atom_id res chain seq x y z
N MET A 1 -17.91 -31.70 -22.46
CA MET A 1 -16.55 -32.17 -22.15
C MET A 1 -15.99 -31.29 -21.03
N THR A 2 -16.08 -31.75 -19.79
CA THR A 2 -15.60 -31.05 -18.60
C THR A 2 -14.19 -31.52 -18.27
N THR A 3 -13.18 -30.79 -18.74
CA THR A 3 -11.81 -30.98 -18.23
C THR A 3 -11.77 -30.51 -16.78
N THR A 4 -11.82 -31.46 -15.84
CA THR A 4 -11.40 -31.21 -14.46
C THR A 4 -9.89 -31.28 -14.45
N GLY A 5 -9.23 -30.14 -14.71
CA GLY A 5 -7.79 -30.02 -14.51
C GLY A 5 -7.45 -30.20 -13.03
N ALA A 6 -6.40 -30.97 -12.74
CA ALA A 6 -5.93 -31.17 -11.37
C ALA A 6 -5.74 -29.82 -10.65
N PRO A 7 -6.17 -29.68 -9.38
CA PRO A 7 -6.04 -28.42 -8.66
C PRO A 7 -4.56 -28.06 -8.51
N MET A 8 -4.21 -26.84 -8.93
CA MET A 8 -2.84 -26.34 -8.88
C MET A 8 -2.27 -26.45 -7.44
N PRO A 9 -1.09 -27.06 -7.22
CA PRO A 9 -0.59 -27.31 -5.86
C PRO A 9 -0.33 -26.00 -5.09
N ALA A 10 -0.61 -26.01 -3.79
CA ALA A 10 -0.59 -24.82 -2.93
C ALA A 10 0.76 -24.09 -2.95
N ALA A 11 1.87 -24.83 -3.01
CA ALA A 11 3.23 -24.28 -3.09
C ALA A 11 3.42 -23.43 -4.35
N LEU A 12 2.99 -23.91 -5.53
CA LEU A 12 3.06 -23.13 -6.77
C LEU A 12 2.08 -21.95 -6.75
N ARG A 13 0.96 -22.08 -6.02
CA ARG A 13 -0.02 -20.99 -5.86
C ARG A 13 0.53 -19.86 -5.00
N ALA A 14 1.37 -20.19 -4.02
CA ALA A 14 2.06 -19.23 -3.18
C ALA A 14 3.18 -18.50 -3.94
N THR A 15 3.91 -19.18 -4.83
CA THR A 15 4.98 -18.55 -5.63
C THR A 15 4.45 -17.70 -6.79
N LEU A 16 3.31 -18.10 -7.39
CA LEU A 16 2.64 -17.31 -8.43
C LEU A 16 1.83 -16.13 -7.89
N ARG A 17 1.76 -15.94 -6.58
CA ARG A 17 1.29 -14.65 -6.02
C ARG A 17 2.29 -13.59 -6.46
N THR A 18 1.91 -12.88 -7.52
CA THR A 18 2.55 -11.66 -8.00
C THR A 18 2.93 -10.83 -6.78
N VAL A 19 4.22 -10.52 -6.62
CA VAL A 19 4.71 -9.66 -5.54
C VAL A 19 3.94 -8.34 -5.63
N ARG A 20 2.97 -8.16 -4.75
CA ARG A 20 2.15 -6.96 -4.69
C ARG A 20 2.81 -6.03 -3.70
N HIS A 21 3.03 -4.80 -4.12
CA HIS A 21 3.52 -3.76 -3.22
C HIS A 21 2.63 -3.69 -1.97
N PRO A 22 3.18 -3.68 -0.74
CA PRO A 22 2.42 -3.79 0.50
C PRO A 22 1.35 -2.70 0.64
N ALA A 23 1.66 -1.47 0.20
CA ALA A 23 0.70 -0.36 0.12
C ALA A 23 -0.59 -0.64 -0.66
N GLN A 24 -0.67 -1.71 -1.47
CA GLN A 24 -1.92 -2.13 -2.10
C GLN A 24 -2.98 -2.60 -1.09
N ALA A 25 -2.61 -2.94 0.14
CA ALA A 25 -3.56 -3.26 1.22
C ALA A 25 -4.42 -2.05 1.66
N THR A 26 -4.02 -0.82 1.29
CA THR A 26 -4.76 0.42 1.56
C THR A 26 -5.40 0.94 0.27
N PRO A 27 -6.63 1.50 0.29
CA PRO A 27 -7.19 2.18 -0.88
C PRO A 27 -6.33 3.34 -1.37
N CYS A 28 -6.27 3.57 -2.68
CA CYS A 28 -5.49 4.69 -3.24
C CYS A 28 -6.29 6.00 -3.16
N PRO A 29 -5.80 7.04 -2.46
CA PRO A 29 -6.49 8.33 -2.41
C PRO A 29 -6.48 9.08 -3.76
N HIS A 30 -5.50 8.79 -4.64
CA HIS A 30 -5.34 9.49 -5.92
C HIS A 30 -6.27 8.94 -7.01
N CYS A 31 -6.20 7.64 -7.31
CA CYS A 31 -7.02 7.02 -8.37
C CYS A 31 -8.22 6.22 -7.85
N ARG A 32 -8.46 6.20 -6.52
CA ARG A 32 -9.57 5.48 -5.87
C ARG A 32 -9.56 3.96 -6.05
N ALA A 33 -8.45 3.38 -6.51
CA ALA A 33 -8.28 1.93 -6.58
C ALA A 33 -8.48 1.31 -5.19
N SER A 34 -9.36 0.31 -5.10
CA SER A 34 -9.66 -0.41 -3.86
C SER A 34 -8.45 -1.18 -3.32
N ALA A 35 -8.52 -1.59 -2.05
CA ALA A 35 -7.54 -2.49 -1.46
C ALA A 35 -7.37 -3.76 -2.31
N GLY A 36 -6.12 -4.19 -2.51
CA GLY A 36 -5.74 -5.31 -3.36
C GLY A 36 -5.81 -5.03 -4.87
N ARG A 37 -6.31 -3.89 -5.34
CA ARG A 37 -6.30 -3.53 -6.78
C ARG A 37 -5.07 -2.70 -7.12
N SER A 38 -4.49 -2.93 -8.30
CA SER A 38 -3.41 -2.11 -8.84
C SER A 38 -3.87 -0.67 -9.08
N CYS A 39 -2.94 0.27 -9.00
CA CYS A 39 -3.22 1.66 -9.36
C CYS A 39 -3.46 1.78 -10.86
N THR A 40 -4.42 2.61 -11.25
CA THR A 40 -4.72 2.95 -12.65
C THR A 40 -4.52 4.44 -12.90
N THR A 41 -4.49 4.85 -14.16
CA THR A 41 -4.57 6.28 -14.53
C THR A 41 -5.84 6.89 -13.94
N VAL A 42 -5.88 8.22 -13.77
CA VAL A 42 -7.07 8.92 -13.24
C VAL A 42 -8.32 8.61 -14.08
N SER A 43 -8.15 8.42 -15.40
CA SER A 43 -9.21 7.98 -16.31
C SER A 43 -9.63 6.50 -16.18
N GLY A 44 -8.94 5.71 -15.37
CA GLY A 44 -9.18 4.27 -15.19
C GLY A 44 -8.77 3.37 -16.36
N ARG A 45 -8.31 3.94 -17.48
CA ARG A 45 -8.10 3.20 -18.74
C ARG A 45 -6.86 2.32 -18.78
N ARG A 46 -5.84 2.62 -17.96
CA ARG A 46 -4.56 1.89 -17.96
C ARG A 46 -4.10 1.60 -16.55
N THR A 47 -3.57 0.40 -16.34
CA THR A 47 -2.90 0.01 -15.10
C THR A 47 -1.49 0.61 -15.08
N LEU A 48 -1.09 1.20 -13.95
CA LEU A 48 0.27 1.67 -13.76
C LEU A 48 1.17 0.53 -13.26
N PRO A 49 2.44 0.48 -13.68
CA PRO A 49 3.41 -0.48 -13.16
C PRO A 49 3.78 -0.17 -11.70
N ALA A 50 3.79 1.11 -11.33
CA ALA A 50 4.10 1.58 -9.98
C ALA A 50 2.84 2.01 -9.22
N VAL A 51 2.90 1.91 -7.88
CA VAL A 51 1.87 2.42 -6.98
C VAL A 51 2.01 3.94 -6.83
N HIS A 52 0.91 4.69 -6.84
CA HIS A 52 0.94 6.13 -6.56
C HIS A 52 1.56 6.43 -5.18
N HIS A 53 2.43 7.44 -5.12
CA HIS A 53 3.05 7.93 -3.89
C HIS A 53 2.02 8.17 -2.77
N GLY A 54 0.91 8.84 -3.06
CA GLY A 54 -0.14 9.10 -2.06
C GLY A 54 -0.74 7.83 -1.43
N ARG A 55 -0.72 6.68 -2.12
CA ARG A 55 -1.14 5.40 -1.54
C ARG A 55 -0.09 4.84 -0.58
N ILE A 56 1.20 5.01 -0.90
CA ILE A 56 2.30 4.60 -0.03
C ILE A 56 2.24 5.42 1.27
N VAL A 57 2.05 6.73 1.16
CA VAL A 57 1.87 7.63 2.31
C VAL A 57 0.64 7.22 3.14
N ALA A 58 -0.52 7.03 2.49
CA ALA A 58 -1.74 6.61 3.18
C ALA A 58 -1.57 5.26 3.88
N HIS A 59 -0.82 4.34 3.28
CA HIS A 59 -0.50 3.06 3.89
C HIS A 59 0.40 3.23 5.12
N ALA A 60 1.51 3.97 5.00
CA ALA A 60 2.42 4.20 6.10
C ALA A 60 1.73 4.88 7.29
N ARG A 61 0.87 5.87 7.04
CA ARG A 61 0.03 6.48 8.09
C ARG A 61 -0.87 5.48 8.78
N ARG A 62 -1.44 4.52 8.03
CA ARG A 62 -2.42 3.59 8.56
C ARG A 62 -1.80 2.51 9.45
N VAL A 63 -0.58 2.07 9.16
CA VAL A 63 0.00 0.87 9.79
C VAL A 63 1.12 1.15 10.78
N ALA A 64 1.79 2.31 10.71
CA ALA A 64 2.99 2.59 11.49
C ALA A 64 2.91 3.89 12.30
N ALA A 65 3.45 3.85 13.52
CA ALA A 65 3.75 5.04 14.30
C ALA A 65 4.94 5.79 13.68
N CYS A 66 5.04 7.11 13.89
CA CYS A 66 6.21 7.87 13.43
C CYS A 66 7.23 8.00 14.56
N GLY A 67 8.45 7.49 14.37
CA GLY A 67 9.53 7.65 15.36
C GLY A 67 10.12 9.07 15.46
N ARG A 68 9.71 10.00 14.60
CA ARG A 68 10.18 11.39 14.61
C ARG A 68 9.26 12.37 15.35
N CYS A 69 7.95 12.22 15.19
CA CYS A 69 6.95 13.12 15.78
C CYS A 69 5.94 12.38 16.67
N ASP A 70 6.19 11.12 17.00
CA ASP A 70 5.35 10.24 17.83
C ASP A 70 3.89 10.10 17.37
N ALA A 71 3.58 10.55 16.15
CA ALA A 71 2.25 10.43 15.59
C ALA A 71 1.86 8.95 15.54
N GLN A 72 0.68 8.63 16.06
CA GLN A 72 0.16 7.27 16.11
C GLN A 72 -0.39 6.82 14.75
N PRO A 73 -0.54 5.51 14.50
CA PRO A 73 -1.23 5.01 13.31
C PRO A 73 -2.62 5.63 13.17
N GLY A 74 -2.98 6.02 11.95
CA GLY A 74 -4.20 6.76 11.62
C GLY A 74 -4.05 8.29 11.73
N HIS A 75 -3.07 8.79 12.48
CA HIS A 75 -2.85 10.24 12.63
C HIS A 75 -1.82 10.76 11.63
N PRO A 76 -2.01 11.96 11.06
CA PRO A 76 -1.02 12.57 10.19
C PRO A 76 0.26 12.92 10.96
N CYS A 77 1.39 12.94 10.25
CA CYS A 77 2.64 13.46 10.82
C CYS A 77 2.52 14.97 11.01
N HIS A 78 3.35 15.54 11.87
CA HIS A 78 3.41 16.99 12.09
C HIS A 78 4.85 17.46 12.30
N ASP A 79 5.14 18.72 11.95
CA ASP A 79 6.40 19.40 12.22
C ASP A 79 6.11 20.66 13.03
N ASP A 80 6.68 20.77 14.23
CA ASP A 80 6.51 21.96 15.08
C ASP A 80 5.04 22.39 15.27
N GLY A 81 4.13 21.41 15.31
CA GLY A 81 2.68 21.61 15.42
C GLY A 81 1.93 21.77 14.09
N ALA A 82 2.61 21.93 12.96
CA ALA A 82 2.00 21.99 11.63
C ALA A 82 1.76 20.58 11.04
N THR A 83 0.54 20.30 10.60
CA THR A 83 0.18 18.97 10.08
C THR A 83 0.69 18.74 8.65
N ARG A 84 1.31 17.57 8.41
CA ARG A 84 1.68 17.08 7.08
C ARG A 84 0.52 16.30 6.46
N HIS A 85 -0.17 16.90 5.50
CA HIS A 85 -1.35 16.31 4.86
C HIS A 85 -1.03 15.34 3.73
N ASP A 86 0.06 15.50 2.99
CA ASP A 86 0.37 14.69 1.80
C ASP A 86 1.64 13.84 1.92
N THR A 87 2.41 14.06 2.97
CA THR A 87 3.68 13.37 3.24
C THR A 87 3.71 12.78 4.65
N VAL A 88 4.58 11.82 4.88
CA VAL A 88 4.98 11.37 6.21
C VAL A 88 6.49 11.51 6.34
N HIS A 89 7.00 11.53 7.57
CA HIS A 89 8.45 11.47 7.77
C HIS A 89 9.02 10.14 7.27
N ALA A 90 10.30 10.14 6.89
CA ALA A 90 10.99 8.95 6.38
C ALA A 90 11.00 7.80 7.39
N GLU A 91 11.10 8.12 8.68
CA GLU A 91 11.08 7.15 9.78
C GLU A 91 9.78 6.33 9.80
N ARG A 92 8.64 6.97 9.49
CA ARG A 92 7.35 6.25 9.39
C ARG A 92 7.27 5.40 8.12
N HIS A 93 7.90 5.82 7.03
CA HIS A 93 7.99 5.00 5.83
C HIS A 93 8.74 3.69 6.11
N LEU A 94 9.91 3.78 6.75
CA LEU A 94 10.72 2.62 7.12
C LEU A 94 9.98 1.68 8.08
N ALA A 95 9.36 2.23 9.12
CA ALA A 95 8.56 1.44 10.07
C ALA A 95 7.37 0.73 9.38
N ALA A 96 6.76 1.34 8.37
CA ALA A 96 5.68 0.70 7.61
C ALA A 96 6.18 -0.44 6.72
N GLU A 97 7.39 -0.31 6.16
CA GLU A 97 8.05 -1.38 5.41
C GLU A 97 8.37 -2.56 6.34
N GLU A 98 8.88 -2.32 7.55
CA GLU A 98 9.15 -3.36 8.55
C GLU A 98 7.90 -4.13 9.00
N VAL A 99 6.77 -3.44 9.18
CA VAL A 99 5.49 -4.06 9.57
C VAL A 99 4.90 -4.93 8.45
N THR A 100 5.29 -4.69 7.19
CA THR A 100 4.70 -5.33 6.02
C THR A 100 5.64 -6.22 5.21
N ALA A 101 6.91 -6.30 5.62
CA ALA A 101 7.89 -7.26 5.14
C ALA A 101 7.56 -8.69 5.61
#